data_AF-A0A9E4NHZ8-F1
#
_entry.id   AF-A0A9E4NHZ8-F1
#
_cell.length_a   1.000
_cell.length_b   1.000
_cell.length_c   1.000
_cell.angle_alpha   90.00
_cell.angle_beta   90.00
_cell.angle_gamma   90.00
#
_symmetry.space_group_name_H-M   'P 1'
#
loop_
_entity.id
_entity.type
_entity.pdbx_description
1 polymer ?
#
loop_
_entity_poly.entity_id
_entity_poly.type
_entity_poly.pdbx_seq_one_letter_code
_entity_poly.pdbx_strand_id
1 'polypeptide(L)'
;MNRDEFCQKIKRDFPAISARADKQYTRLWGDFTDTEYYSYSWFEALANAINEEMRKETEPSQFADLLQIISTAYEAEEEEIRQAIDVAFVENLFWQVPETKSKSYWEALPENLRELYEGFHHRTPL
;
A
#
# COMPACT_ATOMS: atom_id res chain seq x y z
N MET A 1 -0.48 3.88 18.49
CA MET A 1 0.68 4.17 17.60
C MET A 1 0.14 5.09 16.52
N ASN A 2 0.79 6.21 16.22
CA ASN A 2 0.28 7.11 15.18
C ASN A 2 0.72 6.69 13.76
N ARG A 3 0.21 7.38 12.74
CA ARG A 3 0.50 7.09 11.32
C ARG A 3 2.00 7.20 10.99
N ASP A 4 2.70 8.20 11.55
CA ASP A 4 4.13 8.40 11.33
C ASP A 4 4.94 7.24 11.91
N GLU A 5 4.67 6.85 13.16
CA GLU A 5 5.29 5.72 13.83
C GLU A 5 5.04 4.40 13.06
N PHE A 6 3.83 4.23 12.52
CA PHE A 6 3.49 3.06 11.71
C PHE A 6 4.23 3.05 10.37
N CYS A 7 4.31 4.19 9.68
CA CYS A 7 5.12 4.35 8.48
C CYS A 7 6.59 4.00 8.74
N GLN A 8 7.18 4.53 9.81
CA GLN A 8 8.57 4.21 10.19
C GLN A 8 8.75 2.73 10.56
N LYS A 9 7.75 2.11 11.19
CA LYS A 9 7.74 0.66 11.44
C LYS A 9 7.80 -0.12 10.14
N ILE A 10 6.95 0.18 9.15
CA ILE A 10 6.96 -0.49 7.84
C ILE A 10 8.32 -0.30 7.16
N LYS A 11 8.86 0.92 7.19
CA LYS A 11 10.18 1.22 6.59
C LYS A 11 11.31 0.38 7.17
N ARG A 12 11.33 0.21 8.49
CA ARG A 12 12.33 -0.60 9.18
C ARG A 12 12.16 -2.09 8.89
N ASP A 13 10.92 -2.58 8.92
CA ASP A 13 10.64 -4.01 8.83
C ASP A 13 10.68 -4.52 7.37
N PHE A 14 10.39 -3.63 6.39
CA PHE A 14 10.35 -3.94 4.96
C PHE A 14 11.20 -2.96 4.13
N PRO A 15 12.52 -2.89 4.34
CA PRO A 15 13.36 -1.85 3.77
C PRO A 15 13.44 -1.87 2.24
N ALA A 16 13.35 -3.05 1.61
CA ALA A 16 13.48 -3.18 0.16
C ALA A 16 12.32 -2.54 -0.61
N ILE A 17 11.07 -2.82 -0.23
CA ILE A 17 9.89 -2.21 -0.85
C ILE A 17 9.72 -0.76 -0.40
N SER A 18 10.11 -0.44 0.85
CA SER A 18 10.08 0.92 1.37
C SER A 18 11.02 1.85 0.60
N ALA A 19 12.22 1.38 0.23
CA ALA A 19 13.11 2.15 -0.63
C ALA A 19 12.54 2.38 -2.05
N ARG A 20 11.66 1.50 -2.53
CA ARG A 20 10.93 1.71 -3.80
C ARG A 20 9.79 2.70 -3.62
N ALA A 21 9.04 2.61 -2.52
CA ALA A 21 8.03 3.59 -2.14
C ALA A 21 8.63 4.99 -2.00
N ASP A 22 9.80 5.11 -1.36
CA ASP A 22 10.52 6.39 -1.24
C ASP A 22 10.86 6.97 -2.63
N LYS A 23 11.30 6.12 -3.58
CA LYS A 23 11.53 6.57 -4.96
C LYS A 23 10.24 7.01 -5.66
N GLN A 24 9.12 6.32 -5.45
CA GLN A 24 7.82 6.74 -5.99
C GLN A 24 7.39 8.07 -5.37
N TYR A 25 7.59 8.24 -4.06
CA TYR A 25 7.28 9.47 -3.36
C TYR A 25 8.07 10.64 -3.94
N THR A 26 9.39 10.52 -4.02
CA THR A 26 10.25 11.55 -4.60
C THR A 26 9.89 11.85 -6.06
N ARG A 27 9.44 10.85 -6.82
CA ARG A 27 9.01 11.06 -8.21
C ARG A 27 7.71 11.86 -8.33
N LEU A 28 6.72 11.59 -7.46
CA LEU A 28 5.39 12.20 -7.53
C LEU A 28 5.38 13.58 -6.89
N TRP A 29 6.03 13.73 -5.74
CA TRP A 29 5.98 14.95 -4.95
C TRP A 29 7.31 15.69 -4.87
N GLY A 30 8.44 15.02 -5.05
CA GLY A 30 9.77 15.58 -4.75
C GLY A 30 10.25 15.22 -3.35
N ASP A 31 11.35 15.83 -2.90
CA ASP A 31 11.94 15.57 -1.58
C ASP A 31 11.27 16.46 -0.51
N PHE A 32 10.06 16.07 -0.12
CA PHE A 32 9.24 16.75 0.89
C PHE A 32 9.00 15.85 2.11
N THR A 33 10.04 15.18 2.59
CA THR A 33 9.97 14.22 3.71
C THR A 33 9.58 14.85 5.04
N ASP A 34 9.75 16.16 5.18
CA ASP A 34 9.54 16.90 6.43
C ASP A 34 8.17 17.59 6.50
N THR A 35 7.23 17.18 5.65
CA THR A 35 5.89 17.77 5.59
C THR A 35 4.88 16.99 6.43
N GLU A 36 3.88 17.69 6.97
CA GLU A 36 2.81 17.12 7.83
C GLU A 36 2.04 15.96 7.20
N TYR A 37 2.00 15.90 5.86
CA TYR A 37 1.27 14.87 5.10
C TYR A 37 2.18 13.77 4.54
N TYR A 38 3.48 13.79 4.88
CA TYR A 38 4.45 12.86 4.33
C TYR A 38 4.01 11.40 4.46
N SER A 39 3.73 10.95 5.69
CA SER A 39 3.40 9.54 5.94
C SER A 39 2.08 9.12 5.30
N TYR A 40 1.12 10.03 5.14
CA TYR A 40 -0.12 9.75 4.42
C TYR A 40 0.15 9.51 2.94
N SER A 41 0.79 10.47 2.25
CA SER A 41 1.12 10.35 0.83
C SER A 41 2.16 9.24 0.57
N TRP A 42 2.94 8.86 1.58
CA TRP A 42 3.85 7.72 1.50
C TRP A 42 3.11 6.39 1.32
N PHE A 43 1.91 6.22 1.91
CA PHE A 43 1.09 5.01 1.70
C PHE A 43 0.60 4.91 0.24
N GLU A 44 0.28 6.02 -0.40
CA GLU A 44 0.01 6.04 -1.85
C GLU A 44 1.26 5.65 -2.66
N ALA A 45 2.43 6.18 -2.30
CA ALA A 45 3.69 5.78 -2.91
C ALA A 45 4.00 4.29 -2.70
N LEU A 46 3.64 3.72 -1.54
CA LEU A 46 3.78 2.29 -1.25
C LEU A 46 2.88 1.45 -2.15
N ALA A 47 1.60 1.82 -2.32
CA ALA A 47 0.70 1.16 -3.24
C ALA A 47 1.26 1.19 -4.68
N ASN A 48 1.75 2.34 -5.13
CA ASN A 48 2.39 2.49 -6.43
C ASN A 48 3.65 1.64 -6.59
N ALA A 49 4.46 1.50 -5.54
CA ALA A 49 5.62 0.62 -5.55
C ALA A 49 5.23 -0.86 -5.69
N ILE A 50 4.18 -1.30 -5.00
CA ILE A 50 3.66 -2.67 -5.15
C ILE A 50 3.08 -2.86 -6.56
N ASN A 51 2.35 -1.89 -7.12
CA ASN A 51 1.83 -1.95 -8.49
C ASN A 51 2.95 -2.13 -9.54
N GLU A 52 4.12 -1.52 -9.34
CA GLU A 52 5.27 -1.75 -10.20
C GLU A 52 5.82 -3.18 -10.09
N GLU A 53 5.77 -3.78 -8.92
CA GLU A 53 6.19 -5.17 -8.71
C GLU A 53 5.19 -6.16 -9.31
N MET A 54 3.89 -5.89 -9.21
CA MET A 54 2.87 -6.64 -9.95
C MET A 54 3.13 -6.59 -11.46
N ARG A 55 3.45 -5.40 -12.00
CA ARG A 55 3.78 -5.25 -13.42
C ARG A 55 5.04 -6.00 -13.84
N LYS A 56 5.99 -6.19 -12.92
CA LYS A 56 7.20 -7.01 -13.12
C LYS A 56 6.96 -8.51 -12.90
N GLU A 57 5.74 -8.90 -12.52
CA GLU A 57 5.37 -10.28 -12.20
C GLU A 57 6.18 -10.84 -11.04
N THR A 58 6.53 -9.97 -10.08
CA THR A 58 7.11 -10.40 -8.81
C THR A 58 6.08 -11.24 -8.04
N GLU A 59 6.49 -12.36 -7.47
CA GLU A 59 5.62 -13.26 -6.70
C GLU A 59 4.96 -12.54 -5.51
N PRO A 60 3.62 -12.65 -5.32
CA PRO A 60 2.90 -11.95 -4.25
C PRO A 60 3.32 -12.41 -2.85
N SER A 61 3.85 -13.63 -2.72
CA SER A 61 4.38 -14.16 -1.46
C SER A 61 5.50 -13.31 -0.86
N GLN A 62 6.21 -12.51 -1.67
CA GLN A 62 7.21 -11.55 -1.20
C GLN A 62 6.62 -10.40 -0.38
N PHE A 63 5.31 -10.14 -0.52
CA PHE A 63 4.61 -9.04 0.13
C PHE A 63 3.55 -9.51 1.13
N ALA A 64 3.38 -10.82 1.33
CA ALA A 64 2.35 -11.38 2.20
C ALA A 64 2.42 -10.82 3.63
N ASP A 65 3.60 -10.81 4.24
CA ASP A 65 3.79 -10.30 5.61
C ASP A 65 3.49 -8.79 5.72
N LEU A 66 3.84 -8.01 4.69
CA LEU A 66 3.54 -6.58 4.64
C LEU A 66 2.04 -6.34 4.56
N LEU A 67 1.36 -7.01 3.63
CA LEU A 67 -0.08 -6.89 3.42
C LEU A 67 -0.85 -7.35 4.67
N GLN A 68 -0.38 -8.41 5.34
CA GLN A 68 -0.96 -8.86 6.60
C GLN A 68 -0.80 -7.85 7.74
N ILE A 69 0.36 -7.18 7.83
CA ILE A 69 0.57 -6.12 8.82
C ILE A 69 -0.34 -4.92 8.55
N ILE A 70 -0.51 -4.53 7.28
CA ILE A 70 -1.42 -3.44 6.89
C ILE A 70 -2.86 -3.82 7.24
N SER A 71 -3.29 -5.03 6.87
CA SER A 71 -4.61 -5.58 7.24
C SER A 71 -4.86 -5.52 8.73
N THR A 72 -3.91 -5.99 9.55
CA THR A 72 -4.03 -6.01 11.01
C THR A 72 -4.10 -4.58 11.58
N ALA A 73 -3.34 -3.64 11.00
CA ALA A 73 -3.34 -2.26 11.45
C ALA A 73 -4.65 -1.53 11.11
N TYR A 74 -5.30 -1.87 10.00
CA TYR A 74 -6.62 -1.35 9.66
C TYR A 74 -7.69 -1.77 10.69
N GLU A 75 -7.64 -3.02 11.14
CA GLU A 75 -8.56 -3.55 12.16
C GLU A 75 -8.34 -3.01 13.57
N ALA A 76 -7.16 -2.44 13.85
CA ALA A 76 -6.85 -1.88 15.17
C ALA A 76 -7.56 -0.54 15.48
N GLU A 77 -8.36 -0.02 14.54
CA GLU A 77 -9.22 1.17 14.68
C GLU A 77 -8.51 2.49 15.05
N GLU A 78 -7.20 2.58 14.81
CA GLU A 78 -6.45 3.85 14.94
C GLU A 78 -6.76 4.74 13.73
N GLU A 79 -7.59 5.77 13.91
CA GLU A 79 -8.25 6.50 12.81
C GLU A 79 -7.30 7.03 11.74
N GLU A 80 -6.16 7.63 12.13
CA GLU A 80 -5.19 8.16 11.16
C GLU A 80 -4.52 7.08 10.31
N ILE A 81 -4.29 5.89 10.90
CA ILE A 81 -3.74 4.74 10.19
C ILE A 81 -4.81 4.15 9.28
N ARG A 82 -6.03 4.00 9.80
CA ARG A 82 -7.18 3.49 9.05
C ARG A 82 -7.43 4.33 7.81
N GLN A 83 -7.44 5.65 7.95
CA GLN A 83 -7.63 6.58 6.83
C GLN A 83 -6.50 6.50 5.80
N ALA A 84 -5.25 6.36 6.23
CA ALA A 84 -4.12 6.20 5.32
C ALA A 84 -4.18 4.87 4.55
N ILE A 85 -4.68 3.81 5.18
CA ILE A 85 -4.86 2.51 4.53
C ILE A 85 -6.03 2.54 3.55
N ASP A 86 -7.21 2.98 4.01
CA ASP A 86 -8.44 3.01 3.21
C ASP A 86 -8.28 3.90 1.97
N VAL A 87 -7.83 5.14 2.17
CA VAL A 87 -7.78 6.14 1.10
C VAL A 87 -6.44 6.13 0.36
N ALA A 88 -5.32 6.35 1.06
CA ALA A 88 -4.04 6.53 0.37
C ALA A 88 -3.50 5.21 -0.20
N PHE A 89 -3.61 4.09 0.53
CA PHE A 89 -3.09 2.81 0.08
C PHE A 89 -4.06 2.05 -0.84
N VAL A 90 -5.26 1.71 -0.36
CA VAL A 90 -6.17 0.79 -1.05
C VAL A 90 -6.74 1.39 -2.34
N GLU A 91 -7.17 2.66 -2.34
CA GLU A 91 -7.70 3.29 -3.56
C GLU A 91 -6.68 3.30 -4.71
N ASN A 92 -5.38 3.37 -4.38
CA ASN A 92 -4.29 3.43 -5.34
C ASN A 92 -3.69 2.06 -5.70
N LEU A 93 -4.04 1.00 -4.97
CA LEU A 93 -3.57 -0.36 -5.27
C LEU A 93 -4.18 -0.85 -6.59
N PHE A 94 -3.46 -1.70 -7.33
CA PHE A 94 -3.82 -2.17 -8.68
C PHE A 94 -3.94 -1.09 -9.77
N TRP A 95 -3.62 0.17 -9.47
CA TRP A 95 -3.68 1.24 -10.46
C TRP A 95 -2.76 0.98 -11.66
N GLN A 96 -3.36 0.96 -12.85
CA GLN A 96 -2.70 0.64 -14.12
C GLN A 96 -1.92 -0.69 -14.08
N VAL A 97 -2.44 -1.69 -13.38
CA VAL A 97 -1.95 -3.08 -13.42
C VAL A 97 -2.90 -3.88 -14.33
N PRO A 98 -2.40 -4.56 -15.38
CA PRO A 98 -3.23 -5.42 -16.21
C PRO A 98 -3.85 -6.57 -15.41
N GLU A 99 -5.10 -6.94 -15.69
CA GLU A 99 -5.84 -8.01 -15.00
C GLU A 99 -5.03 -9.31 -14.87
N THR A 100 -4.32 -9.71 -15.92
CA THR A 100 -3.48 -10.92 -15.95
C THR A 100 -2.36 -10.90 -14.90
N LYS A 101 -1.90 -9.71 -14.51
CA LYS A 101 -0.87 -9.48 -13.49
C LYS A 101 -1.46 -9.19 -12.11
N SER A 102 -2.70 -8.71 -12.05
CA SER A 102 -3.44 -8.46 -10.82
C SER A 102 -3.90 -9.75 -10.13
N LYS A 103 -4.23 -10.79 -10.90
CA LYS A 103 -4.89 -12.01 -10.40
C LYS A 103 -4.23 -12.64 -9.17
N SER A 104 -2.94 -12.92 -9.23
CA SER A 104 -2.23 -13.60 -8.12
C SER A 104 -2.15 -12.72 -6.87
N TYR A 105 -2.04 -11.40 -7.03
CA TYR A 105 -2.07 -10.45 -5.92
C TYR A 105 -3.46 -10.30 -5.33
N TRP A 106 -4.50 -10.30 -6.16
CA TRP A 106 -5.89 -10.24 -5.69
C TRP A 106 -6.25 -11.47 -4.85
N GLU A 107 -5.83 -12.66 -5.30
CA GLU A 107 -6.06 -13.90 -4.56
C GLU A 107 -5.30 -13.93 -3.22
N ALA A 108 -4.11 -13.32 -3.16
CA ALA A 108 -3.26 -13.25 -1.97
C ALA A 108 -3.60 -12.07 -1.02
N LEU A 109 -4.38 -11.09 -1.46
CA LEU A 109 -4.71 -9.91 -0.66
C LEU A 109 -5.62 -10.29 0.53
N PRO A 110 -5.35 -9.80 1.75
CA PRO A 110 -6.23 -10.00 2.90
C PRO A 110 -7.67 -9.56 2.61
N GLU A 111 -8.63 -10.28 3.20
CA GLU A 111 -10.06 -10.13 2.90
C GLU A 111 -10.57 -8.71 3.17
N ASN A 112 -10.25 -8.14 4.33
CA ASN A 112 -10.63 -6.77 4.68
C ASN A 112 -10.09 -5.71 3.69
N LEU A 113 -8.88 -5.88 3.16
CA LEU A 113 -8.30 -4.97 2.17
C LEU A 113 -8.97 -5.14 0.80
N ARG A 114 -9.43 -6.35 0.45
CA ARG A 114 -10.26 -6.58 -0.75
C ARG A 114 -11.62 -5.92 -0.61
N GLU A 115 -12.25 -6.04 0.55
CA GLU A 115 -13.55 -5.42 0.84
C GLU A 115 -13.46 -3.90 0.75
N LEU A 116 -12.39 -3.29 1.29
CA LEU A 116 -12.13 -1.85 1.11
C LEU A 116 -12.00 -1.49 -0.37
N TYR A 117 -11.21 -2.27 -1.13
CA TYR A 117 -11.00 -2.03 -2.54
C TYR A 117 -12.31 -2.08 -3.32
N GLU A 118 -13.10 -3.14 -3.16
CA GLU A 118 -14.40 -3.30 -3.81
C GLU A 118 -15.40 -2.25 -3.34
N GLY A 119 -15.37 -1.88 -2.05
CA GLY A 119 -16.21 -0.85 -1.47
C GLY A 119 -16.01 0.51 -2.14
N PHE A 120 -14.76 0.87 -2.41
CA PHE A 120 -14.40 2.11 -3.10
C PHE A 120 -14.58 2.04 -4.63
N HIS A 121 -14.03 1.01 -5.28
CA HIS A 121 -14.01 0.90 -6.75
C HIS A 121 -15.28 0.32 -7.37
N HIS A 122 -16.13 -0.31 -6.56
CA HIS A 122 -17.34 -1.05 -6.98
C HIS A 122 -17.08 -2.19 -7.97
N ARG A 123 -15.84 -2.71 -8.00
CA ARG A 123 -15.39 -3.81 -8.84
C ARG A 123 -14.09 -4.42 -8.30
N THR A 124 -13.75 -5.59 -8.81
CA THR A 124 -12.43 -6.22 -8.64
C THR A 124 -11.40 -5.63 -9.62
N PRO A 125 -10.09 -5.80 -9.37
CA PRO A 125 -9.03 -5.46 -10.32
C PRO A 125 -8.85 -6.50 -11.45
N LEU A 126 -9.84 -7.38 -11.61
CA LEU A 126 -9.90 -8.53 -12.52
C LEU A 126 -11.02 -8.37 -13.54
#